data_AF-A0A8B9MJX5-F1
#
_entry.id   AF-A0A8B9MJX5-F1
#
_cell.length_a   1.000
_cell.length_b   1.000
_cell.length_c   1.000
_cell.angle_alpha   90.00
_cell.angle_beta   90.00
_cell.angle_gamma   90.00
#
_symmetry.space_group_name_H-M   'P 1'
#
loop_
_entity.id
_entity.type
_entity.pdbx_description
1 polymer ?
#
loop_
_entity_poly.entity_id
_entity_poly.type
_entity_poly.pdbx_seq_one_letter_code
_entity_poly.pdbx_strand_id
1 'polypeptide(L)'
;MSRRGGREWSEPPPHPPPPPPHKAARLGLLRSLAPAASPRHLHNRVREHQKLFQEDNGLPVHLKGGAMDSALYHFTTLICTCYSLWSLAQASRPKKN
;
A
#
# COMPACT_ATOMS: atom_id res chain seq x y z
N MET A 1 11.75 -15.62 -53.95
CA MET A 1 10.90 -14.42 -54.08
C MET A 1 10.01 -14.29 -52.84
N SER A 2 9.87 -13.05 -52.37
CA SER A 2 8.83 -12.50 -51.48
C SER A 2 8.82 -12.77 -49.97
N ARG A 3 9.06 -11.64 -49.29
CA ARG A 3 8.87 -11.27 -47.88
C ARG A 3 7.41 -11.36 -47.39
N ARG A 4 7.25 -11.53 -46.08
CA ARG A 4 6.27 -10.94 -45.11
C ARG A 4 5.88 -12.03 -44.12
N GLY A 5 5.76 -11.82 -42.82
CA GLY A 5 5.69 -10.62 -41.99
C GLY A 5 5.09 -11.04 -40.65
N GLY A 6 5.23 -10.20 -39.63
CA GLY A 6 4.48 -10.31 -38.38
C GLY A 6 5.20 -11.05 -37.27
N ARG A 7 6.06 -10.33 -36.54
CA ARG A 7 6.29 -10.63 -35.12
C ARG A 7 4.97 -10.33 -34.41
N GLU A 8 4.14 -11.36 -34.28
CA GLU A 8 2.92 -11.34 -33.49
C GLU A 8 3.36 -11.25 -32.03
N TRP A 9 3.28 -10.04 -31.46
CA TRP A 9 3.27 -9.88 -30.02
C TRP A 9 1.91 -10.41 -29.55
N SER A 10 1.84 -11.73 -29.33
CA SER A 10 0.69 -12.36 -28.69
C SER A 10 0.50 -11.66 -27.34
N GLU A 11 -0.69 -11.10 -27.11
CA GLU A 11 -1.06 -10.48 -25.85
C GLU A 11 -0.64 -11.38 -24.67
N PRO A 12 -0.12 -10.82 -23.56
CA PRO A 12 0.18 -11.63 -22.40
C PRO A 12 -1.10 -12.38 -22.00
N PRO A 13 -1.02 -13.70 -21.73
CA PRO A 13 -2.20 -14.49 -21.42
C PRO A 13 -2.96 -13.85 -20.26
N PRO A 14 -4.31 -13.85 -20.27
CA PRO A 14 -5.08 -13.38 -19.12
C PRO A 14 -4.58 -14.13 -17.89
N HIS A 15 -4.35 -13.38 -16.81
CA HIS A 15 -3.84 -13.91 -15.56
C HIS A 15 -4.66 -15.15 -15.17
N PRO A 16 -4.03 -16.27 -14.79
CA PRO A 16 -4.77 -17.46 -14.40
C PRO A 16 -5.70 -17.11 -13.22
N PRO A 17 -6.94 -17.62 -13.21
CA PRO A 17 -7.82 -17.43 -12.07
C PRO A 17 -7.13 -17.95 -10.79
N PRO A 18 -7.31 -17.29 -9.63
CA PRO A 18 -6.67 -17.70 -8.40
C PRO A 18 -7.00 -19.17 -8.10
N PRO A 19 -6.01 -19.98 -7.67
CA PRO A 19 -6.25 -21.40 -7.41
C PRO A 19 -7.35 -21.55 -6.35
N PRO A 20 -8.26 -22.54 -6.49
CA PRO A 20 -9.29 -22.78 -5.49
C PRO A 20 -8.64 -23.07 -4.13
N PRO A 21 -9.24 -22.62 -3.01
CA PRO A 21 -8.69 -22.89 -1.69
C PRO A 21 -8.70 -24.41 -1.47
N HIS A 22 -7.51 -25.02 -1.52
CA HIS A 22 -7.34 -26.39 -1.06
C HIS A 22 -7.77 -26.42 0.40
N LYS A 23 -8.72 -27.29 0.74
CA LYS A 23 -9.20 -27.45 2.11
C LYS A 23 -8.00 -27.80 2.99
N ALA A 24 -7.51 -26.82 3.75
CA ALA A 24 -6.43 -27.00 4.70
C ALA A 24 -6.82 -28.10 5.70
N ALA A 25 -6.12 -29.22 5.64
CA ALA A 25 -6.28 -30.30 6.59
C ALA A 25 -5.98 -29.79 8.01
N ARG A 26 -6.95 -29.94 8.93
CA ARG A 26 -6.86 -29.52 10.32
C ARG A 26 -5.87 -30.41 11.08
N LEU A 27 -4.63 -29.95 11.24
CA LEU A 27 -3.71 -30.44 12.27
C LEU A 27 -4.12 -29.85 13.62
N GLY A 28 -4.99 -30.59 14.33
CA GLY A 28 -5.60 -30.19 15.60
C GLY A 28 -4.88 -30.69 16.84
N LEU A 29 -3.58 -30.43 17.02
CA LEU A 29 -2.87 -30.93 18.20
C LEU A 29 -1.90 -29.96 18.91
N LEU A 30 -2.08 -28.64 18.82
CA LEU A 30 -1.30 -27.69 19.63
C LEU A 30 -2.09 -26.44 20.09
N ARG A 31 -3.41 -26.55 20.26
CA ARG A 31 -4.28 -25.39 20.59
C ARG A 31 -4.71 -25.29 22.05
N SER A 32 -4.08 -26.02 22.98
CA SER A 32 -4.52 -26.05 24.39
C SER A 32 -3.62 -25.31 25.39
N LEU A 33 -2.56 -24.60 24.96
CA LEU A 33 -1.60 -23.95 25.86
C LEU A 33 -1.48 -22.41 25.69
N ALA A 34 -2.44 -21.76 25.02
CA ALA A 34 -2.45 -20.31 24.94
C ALA A 34 -3.29 -19.73 26.10
N PRO A 35 -2.74 -18.82 26.94
CA PRO A 35 -3.53 -18.12 27.94
C PRO A 35 -4.65 -17.34 27.24
N ALA A 36 -5.88 -17.44 27.74
CA ALA A 36 -7.04 -16.72 27.23
C ALA A 36 -6.88 -15.23 27.50
N ALA A 37 -6.09 -14.54 26.68
CA ALA A 37 -6.07 -13.09 26.65
C ALA A 37 -7.47 -12.61 26.27
N SER A 38 -8.12 -11.89 27.19
CA SER A 38 -9.44 -11.29 27.00
C SER A 38 -9.48 -10.55 25.65
N PRO A 39 -10.30 -11.02 24.67
CA PRO A 39 -10.35 -10.36 23.39
C PRO A 39 -11.24 -9.14 23.57
N ARG A 40 -10.64 -7.97 23.79
CA ARG A 40 -11.25 -6.74 23.29
C ARG A 40 -11.49 -7.02 21.81
N HIS A 41 -12.74 -7.28 21.43
CA HIS A 41 -13.13 -7.82 20.13
C HIS A 41 -12.82 -6.80 19.02
N LEU A 42 -11.54 -6.65 18.69
CA LEU A 42 -11.08 -5.99 17.49
C LEU A 42 -11.44 -6.94 16.36
N HIS A 43 -12.56 -6.64 15.69
CA HIS A 43 -13.00 -7.40 14.55
C HIS A 43 -11.88 -7.44 13.50
N ASN A 44 -11.59 -8.62 12.95
CA ASN A 44 -10.54 -8.76 11.95
C ASN A 44 -10.97 -8.06 10.65
N ARG A 45 -10.42 -6.87 10.41
CA ARG A 45 -10.68 -6.06 9.20
C ARG A 45 -9.67 -6.31 8.07
N VAL A 46 -8.81 -7.33 8.15
CA VAL A 46 -7.78 -7.59 7.13
C VAL A 46 -8.41 -7.80 5.75
N ARG A 47 -9.53 -8.51 5.65
CA ARG A 47 -10.23 -8.71 4.38
C ARG A 47 -10.77 -7.41 3.77
N GLU A 48 -11.21 -6.48 4.60
CA GLU A 48 -11.74 -5.19 4.16
C GLU A 48 -10.63 -4.30 3.60
N HIS A 49 -9.51 -4.22 4.32
CA HIS A 49 -8.33 -3.50 3.85
C HIS A 49 -7.71 -4.17 2.61
N GLN A 50 -7.65 -5.51 2.56
CA GLN A 50 -7.20 -6.23 1.36
C GLN A 50 -8.04 -5.88 0.14
N LYS A 51 -9.37 -5.82 0.28
CA LYS A 51 -10.26 -5.41 -0.81
C LYS A 51 -9.97 -3.98 -1.27
N LEU A 52 -9.83 -3.05 -0.33
CA LEU A 52 -9.53 -1.64 -0.63
C LEU A 52 -8.20 -1.47 -1.37
N PHE A 53 -7.14 -2.15 -0.91
CA PHE A 53 -5.80 -2.04 -1.52
C PHE A 53 -5.62 -2.88 -2.78
N GLN A 54 -6.51 -3.85 -3.04
CA GLN A 54 -6.51 -4.65 -4.27
C GLN A 54 -7.50 -4.15 -5.32
N GLU A 55 -8.33 -3.15 -5.01
CA GLU A 55 -9.24 -2.54 -5.98
C GLU A 55 -8.44 -1.92 -7.14
N ASP A 56 -8.79 -2.24 -8.38
CA ASP A 56 -8.04 -1.84 -9.58
C ASP A 56 -8.37 -0.39 -10.00
N ASN A 57 -8.11 0.56 -9.10
CA ASN A 57 -8.44 1.98 -9.28
C ASN A 57 -7.32 2.78 -9.96
N GLY A 58 -6.21 2.14 -10.37
CA GLY A 58 -5.04 2.83 -10.93
C GLY A 58 -4.34 3.82 -9.98
N LEU A 59 -4.80 3.96 -8.73
CA LEU A 59 -4.23 4.87 -7.74
C LEU A 59 -2.93 4.32 -7.16
N PRO A 60 -1.90 5.17 -6.97
CA PRO A 60 -0.66 4.74 -6.35
C PRO A 60 -0.88 4.38 -4.88
N VAL A 61 -0.10 3.42 -4.37
CA VAL A 61 -0.29 2.83 -3.03
C VAL A 61 -0.34 3.85 -1.89
N HIS A 62 0.37 4.98 -2.01
CA HIS A 62 0.43 6.04 -0.99
C HIS A 62 -0.79 6.99 -1.00
N LEU A 63 -1.71 6.87 -1.95
CA LEU A 63 -2.99 7.59 -1.97
C LEU A 63 -4.20 6.64 -1.87
N LYS A 64 -3.95 5.32 -1.77
CA LYS A 64 -4.99 4.30 -1.87
C LYS A 64 -5.83 4.18 -0.60
N GLY A 65 -5.39 4.73 0.53
CA GLY A 65 -6.20 4.92 1.73
C GLY A 65 -7.14 6.13 1.66
N GLY A 66 -7.10 6.93 0.57
CA GLY A 66 -8.11 7.92 0.23
C GLY A 66 -7.71 9.37 0.53
N ALA A 67 -8.71 10.23 0.74
CA ALA A 67 -8.52 11.68 0.89
C ALA A 67 -7.63 12.07 2.08
N MET A 68 -7.63 11.28 3.14
CA MET A 68 -6.79 11.52 4.32
C MET A 68 -5.30 11.39 3.98
N ASP A 69 -4.91 10.43 3.13
CA ASP A 69 -3.53 10.24 2.71
C ASP A 69 -3.03 11.42 1.87
N SER A 70 -3.89 11.93 0.97
CA SER A 70 -3.58 13.13 0.17
C SER A 70 -3.42 14.38 1.05
N ALA A 71 -4.32 14.58 2.01
CA ALA A 71 -4.22 15.69 2.96
C ALA A 71 -2.93 15.61 3.79
N LEU A 72 -2.59 14.40 4.27
CA LEU A 72 -1.37 14.18 5.04
C LEU A 72 -0.11 14.43 4.20
N TYR A 73 -0.09 13.99 2.94
CA TYR A 73 1.01 14.24 2.02
C TYR A 73 1.25 15.74 1.79
N HIS A 74 0.19 16.51 1.52
CA HIS A 74 0.32 17.95 1.32
C HIS A 74 0.74 18.67 2.60
N PHE A 75 0.17 18.27 3.75
CA PHE A 75 0.49 18.89 5.03
C PHE A 75 1.95 18.69 5.44
N THR A 76 2.45 17.46 5.31
CA THR A 76 3.85 17.12 5.61
C THR A 76 4.82 17.87 4.69
N THR A 77 4.51 17.91 3.39
CA THR A 77 5.32 18.64 2.39
C THR A 77 5.36 20.14 2.70
N LEU A 78 4.21 20.73 3.05
CA LEU A 78 4.10 22.14 3.39
C LEU A 78 4.94 22.48 4.62
N ILE A 79 4.80 21.72 5.70
CA ILE A 79 5.55 21.95 6.94
C ILE A 79 7.05 21.84 6.68
N CYS A 80 7.48 20.77 5.98
CA CYS A 80 8.89 20.55 5.69
C CYS A 80 9.48 21.73 4.90
N THR A 81 8.81 22.14 3.83
CA THR A 81 9.25 23.25 2.97
C THR A 81 9.28 24.57 3.74
N CYS A 82 8.21 24.91 4.47
CA CYS A 82 8.14 26.14 5.27
C CYS A 82 9.23 26.19 6.34
N TYR A 83 9.48 25.07 7.02
CA TYR A 83 10.52 25.00 8.05
C TYR A 83 11.92 25.19 7.45
N SER A 84 12.23 24.51 6.34
CA SER A 84 13.50 24.67 5.64
C SER A 84 13.73 26.10 5.17
N LEU A 85 12.70 26.75 4.60
CA LEU A 85 12.77 28.15 4.17
C LEU A 85 12.96 29.11 5.35
N TRP A 86 12.24 28.89 6.45
CA TRP A 86 12.41 29.69 7.67
C TRP A 86 13.82 29.56 8.23
N SER A 87 14.34 28.33 8.33
CA SER A 87 15.70 28.07 8.80
C SER A 87 16.75 28.74 7.91
N LEU A 88 16.60 28.63 6.58
CA LEU A 88 17.47 29.29 5.62
C LEU A 88 17.41 30.82 5.75
N ALA A 89 16.22 31.40 5.92
CA ALA A 89 16.04 32.83 6.11
C ALA A 89 16.67 33.34 7.42
N GLN A 90 16.68 32.52 8.47
CA GLN A 90 17.37 32.84 9.71
C GLN A 90 18.90 32.71 9.56
N ALA A 91 19.36 31.75 8.76
CA ALA A 91 20.79 31.54 8.48
C ALA A 91 21.38 32.62 7.54
N SER A 92 20.58 33.18 6.63
CA SER A 92 21.02 34.19 5.67
C SER A 92 21.17 35.59 6.27
N ARG A 93 20.58 35.84 7.45
CA ARG A 93 20.74 37.12 8.15
C ARG A 93 22.10 37.19 8.85
N PRO A 94 22.85 38.30 8.71
CA PRO A 94 24.11 38.46 9.42
C PRO A 94 23.85 38.49 10.93
N LYS A 95 24.50 37.59 11.67
CA LYS A 95 24.53 37.65 13.13
C LYS A 95 25.56 38.67 13.55
N LYS A 96 25.13 39.63 14.38
CA LYS A 96 26.03 40.64 14.94
C LYS A 96 26.84 39.99 16.05
N ASN A 97 28.17 40.07 15.93
CA ASN A 97 29.14 39.66 16.94
C ASN A 97 29.32 40.78 17.96
#